data_AF-A0A1H3WF70-F1
#
_entry.id   AF-A0A1H3WF70-F1
#
_cell.length_a   1.000
_cell.length_b   1.000
_cell.length_c   1.000
_cell.angle_alpha   90.00
_cell.angle_beta   90.00
_cell.angle_gamma   90.00
#
_symmetry.space_group_name_H-M   'P 1'
#
loop_
_entity.id
_entity.type
_entity.pdbx_description
1 polymer ?
#
loop_
_entity_poly.entity_id
_entity_poly.type
_entity_poly.pdbx_seq_one_letter_code
_entity_poly.pdbx_strand_id
1 'polypeptide(L)'
;MKRPELLAPAGTLKSMRHAFAYGADAVYAGQPRYSLRVRNNEFKNDNLALGIAEAHSLGKQFFVAANISPHNSKIKTFMEDLAPVIAMNPDALIMADPGLIMLVREKWPEMPIHLSVQANTVNYATVKFWQSLGLTRVILSRELSLDEIAEIRQECPDMELEVFVHGALCIAYSGRCLLSGYFNHRDPNQGTCTNACRWEYKTTEAVEAAEGKFVPKEAVLSMDVFNQAQSMGSCGNQERHPLADKVYFLEETNRPGELMPVMEDEHGTYIMNSKDLRAVEHVQKLTEIGVDCLKIEGRTKSHYYVARTAQTYKQAIDDAMAGRSFDPKLLGVLENLANRGYTDGFYERHHTHDYQNYMQGASMGHQQQFVAEAMRVDREHGWIELDVKNRFSVGDRLEMVLPEGNRELVLECMENMDGIPVTTAPGSGHKMRIPLPQGVDSDMILVSRFL
;
A
#
# COMPACT_ATOMS: atom_id res chain seq x y z
N MET A 1 3.77 23.88 12.97
CA MET A 1 3.06 22.62 12.60
C MET A 1 3.82 21.45 13.20
N LYS A 2 3.13 20.42 13.71
CA LYS A 2 3.77 19.17 14.11
C LYS A 2 4.10 18.40 12.83
N ARG A 3 5.32 17.87 12.71
CA ARG A 3 5.72 17.02 11.57
C ARG A 3 5.00 15.67 11.70
N PRO A 4 4.22 15.24 10.70
CA PRO A 4 3.60 13.92 10.73
C PRO A 4 4.66 12.82 10.59
N GLU A 5 4.42 11.70 11.26
CA GLU A 5 5.16 10.44 11.09
C GLU A 5 4.78 9.81 9.73
N LEU A 6 5.78 9.33 8.98
CA LEU A 6 5.54 8.53 7.78
C LEU A 6 5.62 7.03 8.10
N LEU A 7 4.46 6.36 8.13
CA LEU A 7 4.36 4.92 8.38
C LEU A 7 4.28 4.14 7.07
N ALA A 8 5.29 3.31 6.81
CA ALA A 8 5.40 2.49 5.61
C ALA A 8 5.08 0.99 5.87
N PRO A 9 4.59 0.25 4.87
CA PRO A 9 4.32 -1.17 5.02
C PRO A 9 5.60 -2.02 4.90
N ALA A 10 5.73 -3.06 5.74
CA ALA A 10 6.79 -4.06 5.64
C ALA A 10 6.21 -5.47 5.50
N GLY A 11 6.33 -6.06 4.30
CA GLY A 11 6.03 -7.48 4.05
C GLY A 11 7.25 -8.40 4.20
N THR A 12 8.45 -7.85 4.02
CA THR A 12 9.74 -8.55 4.11
C THR A 12 10.77 -7.66 4.80
N LEU A 13 11.88 -8.25 5.29
CA LEU A 13 13.01 -7.48 5.82
C LEU A 13 13.61 -6.55 4.76
N LYS A 14 13.65 -7.01 3.49
CA LYS A 14 14.12 -6.19 2.37
C LYS A 14 13.26 -4.94 2.19
N SER A 15 11.93 -5.09 2.20
CA SER A 15 11.01 -3.95 2.09
C SER A 15 11.11 -3.01 3.28
N MET A 16 11.28 -3.53 4.50
CA MET A 16 11.52 -2.72 5.71
C MET A 16 12.78 -1.86 5.57
N ARG A 17 13.91 -2.47 5.22
CA ARG A 17 15.19 -1.75 5.08
C ARG A 17 15.11 -0.66 4.01
N HIS A 18 14.43 -0.94 2.90
CA HIS A 18 14.14 0.07 1.87
C HIS A 18 13.22 1.17 2.42
N ALA A 19 12.15 0.85 3.15
CA ALA A 19 11.28 1.86 3.74
C ALA A 19 12.08 2.85 4.60
N PHE A 20 12.94 2.35 5.49
CA PHE A 20 13.77 3.20 6.34
C PHE A 20 14.79 4.00 5.56
N ALA A 21 15.52 3.37 4.63
CA ALA A 21 16.52 4.05 3.82
C ALA A 21 15.91 5.21 3.01
N TYR A 22 14.69 5.03 2.49
CA TYR A 22 14.00 6.03 1.68
C TYR A 22 13.09 6.97 2.49
N GLY A 23 13.21 6.98 3.82
CA GLY A 23 12.70 8.06 4.65
C GLY A 23 11.45 7.77 5.48
N ALA A 24 11.00 6.52 5.60
CA ALA A 24 9.97 6.15 6.57
C ALA A 24 10.45 6.36 8.01
N ASP A 25 9.56 6.81 8.89
CA ASP A 25 9.83 6.99 10.32
C ASP A 25 9.49 5.72 11.11
N ALA A 26 8.50 5.00 10.64
CA ALA A 26 8.05 3.74 11.21
C ALA A 26 7.68 2.74 10.11
N VAL A 27 7.68 1.45 10.44
CA VAL A 27 7.08 0.41 9.60
C VAL A 27 6.02 -0.38 10.35
N TYR A 28 5.11 -1.02 9.61
CA TYR A 28 4.22 -2.03 10.17
C TYR A 28 4.30 -3.37 9.42
N ALA A 29 4.36 -4.47 10.17
CA ALA A 29 4.32 -5.83 9.65
C ALA A 29 3.15 -6.63 10.26
N GLY A 30 2.71 -7.68 9.58
CA GLY A 30 1.60 -8.51 10.06
C GLY A 30 2.07 -9.58 11.05
N GLN A 31 1.37 -9.72 12.17
CA GLN A 31 1.51 -10.93 12.99
C GLN A 31 1.01 -12.14 12.19
N PRO A 32 1.78 -13.24 12.11
CA PRO A 32 1.31 -14.49 11.53
C PRO A 32 -0.04 -14.92 12.12
N ARG A 33 -0.95 -15.45 11.29
CA ARG A 33 -2.31 -15.92 11.66
C ARG A 33 -3.31 -14.85 12.13
N TYR A 34 -2.86 -13.69 12.58
CA TYR A 34 -3.69 -12.64 13.20
C TYR A 34 -3.71 -11.30 12.43
N SER A 35 -3.10 -11.25 11.24
CA SER A 35 -3.16 -10.08 10.36
C SER A 35 -3.99 -10.32 9.10
N LEU A 36 -4.64 -9.28 8.58
CA LEU A 36 -5.50 -9.35 7.38
C LEU A 36 -4.76 -9.61 6.06
N ARG A 37 -3.44 -9.48 6.03
CA ARG A 37 -2.62 -9.67 4.83
C ARG A 37 -1.56 -10.71 5.12
N VAL A 38 -1.91 -11.98 4.89
CA VAL A 38 -1.03 -13.13 5.15
C VAL A 38 -0.14 -13.45 3.95
N ARG A 39 -0.60 -13.12 2.73
CA ARG A 39 0.16 -13.30 1.48
C ARG A 39 1.41 -12.44 1.49
N ASN A 40 2.55 -13.01 1.07
CA ASN A 40 3.85 -12.33 0.98
C ASN A 40 4.33 -11.68 2.30
N ASN A 41 4.02 -12.29 3.44
CA ASN A 41 4.55 -11.88 4.74
C ASN A 41 5.68 -12.81 5.19
N GLU A 42 6.92 -12.32 5.18
CA GLU A 42 8.09 -13.04 5.68
C GLU A 42 8.30 -12.88 7.20
N PHE A 43 7.54 -11.99 7.86
CA PHE A 43 7.68 -11.72 9.31
C PHE A 43 7.04 -12.82 10.17
N LYS A 44 7.68 -13.99 10.18
CA LYS A 44 7.57 -14.99 11.25
C LYS A 44 8.39 -14.53 12.47
N ASN A 45 8.31 -15.25 13.59
CA ASN A 45 8.93 -14.86 14.86
C ASN A 45 10.40 -14.43 14.74
N ASP A 46 11.24 -15.18 14.02
CA ASP A 46 12.67 -14.85 13.88
C ASP A 46 12.88 -13.54 13.11
N ASN A 47 12.21 -13.39 11.96
CA ASN A 47 12.28 -12.17 11.16
C ASN A 47 11.61 -10.98 11.85
N LEU A 48 10.60 -11.23 12.70
CA LEU A 48 9.94 -10.19 13.49
C LEU A 48 10.87 -9.65 14.57
N ALA A 49 11.53 -10.55 15.32
CA ALA A 49 12.53 -10.16 16.31
C ALA A 49 13.70 -9.39 15.67
N LEU A 50 14.21 -9.89 14.53
CA LEU A 50 15.26 -9.21 13.78
C LEU A 50 14.79 -7.83 13.28
N GLY A 51 13.58 -7.75 12.73
CA GLY A 51 13.02 -6.50 12.21
C GLY A 51 12.84 -5.43 13.28
N ILE A 52 12.31 -5.80 14.44
CA ILE A 52 12.15 -4.90 15.59
C ILE A 52 13.52 -4.41 16.07
N ALA A 53 14.48 -5.32 16.27
CA ALA A 53 15.82 -4.96 16.73
C ALA A 53 16.55 -4.03 15.73
N GLU A 54 16.44 -4.29 14.42
CA GLU A 54 17.01 -3.43 13.39
C GLU A 54 16.36 -2.04 13.40
N ALA A 55 15.01 -1.96 13.49
CA ALA A 55 14.31 -0.69 13.58
C ALA A 55 14.78 0.15 14.77
N HIS A 56 14.85 -0.46 15.96
CA HIS A 56 15.32 0.21 17.18
C HIS A 56 16.78 0.67 17.07
N SER A 57 17.66 -0.13 16.46
CA SER A 57 19.06 0.25 16.23
C SER A 57 19.22 1.49 15.34
N LEU A 58 18.23 1.75 14.47
CA LEU A 58 18.17 2.91 13.59
C LEU A 58 17.39 4.09 14.21
N GLY A 59 16.89 3.95 15.44
CA GLY A 59 16.01 4.94 16.08
C GLY A 59 14.65 5.06 15.39
N LYS A 60 14.20 4.00 14.70
CA LYS A 60 12.92 3.91 13.98
C LYS A 60 11.95 3.00 14.74
N GLN A 61 10.66 3.13 14.45
CA GLN A 61 9.61 2.36 15.12
C GLN A 61 9.13 1.17 14.29
N PHE A 62 8.70 0.11 14.98
CA PHE A 62 8.15 -1.10 14.39
C PHE A 62 6.81 -1.47 15.04
N PHE A 63 5.73 -1.41 14.25
CA PHE A 63 4.39 -1.76 14.69
C PHE A 63 3.97 -3.15 14.19
N VAL A 64 3.24 -3.90 15.01
CA VAL A 64 2.78 -5.25 14.67
C VAL A 64 1.26 -5.28 14.52
N ALA A 65 0.78 -5.67 13.34
CA ALA A 65 -0.64 -5.73 13.05
C ALA A 65 -1.24 -7.09 13.43
N ALA A 66 -2.10 -7.08 14.45
CA ALA A 66 -2.95 -8.17 14.94
C ALA A 66 -4.44 -7.78 14.80
N ASN A 67 -4.85 -7.47 13.57
CA ASN A 67 -6.05 -6.68 13.28
C ASN A 67 -7.19 -7.44 12.59
N ILE A 68 -7.24 -8.76 12.75
CA ILE A 68 -8.40 -9.55 12.32
C ILE A 68 -9.56 -9.42 13.31
N SER A 69 -10.78 -9.73 12.84
CA SER A 69 -11.91 -10.09 13.70
C SER A 69 -11.98 -11.62 13.79
N PRO A 70 -11.43 -12.25 14.85
CA PRO A 70 -11.33 -13.70 14.94
C PRO A 70 -12.67 -14.37 15.23
N HIS A 71 -12.87 -15.58 14.71
CA HIS A 71 -13.86 -16.51 15.28
C HIS A 71 -13.30 -17.19 16.54
N ASN A 72 -14.19 -17.76 17.36
CA ASN A 72 -13.87 -18.35 18.67
C ASN A 72 -12.66 -19.32 18.69
N SER A 73 -12.41 -20.04 17.59
CA SER A 73 -11.27 -20.96 17.49
C SER A 73 -9.92 -20.25 17.67
N LYS A 74 -9.79 -19.03 17.13
CA LYS A 74 -8.55 -18.23 17.22
C LYS A 74 -8.36 -17.57 18.58
N ILE A 75 -9.45 -17.31 19.32
CA ILE A 75 -9.37 -16.72 20.68
C ILE A 75 -8.58 -17.63 21.62
N LYS A 76 -8.76 -18.95 21.49
CA LYS A 76 -8.13 -19.96 22.35
C LYS A 76 -6.59 -19.90 22.34
N THR A 77 -6.00 -19.59 21.19
CA THR A 77 -4.53 -19.57 21.02
C THR A 77 -3.94 -18.17 20.98
N PHE A 78 -4.78 -17.13 20.89
CA PHE A 78 -4.33 -15.75 20.64
C PHE A 78 -3.34 -15.24 21.69
N MET A 79 -3.66 -15.40 22.98
CA MET A 79 -2.81 -14.88 24.06
C MET A 79 -1.48 -15.62 24.19
N GLU A 80 -1.43 -16.89 23.79
CA GLU A 80 -0.21 -17.71 23.75
C GLU A 80 0.65 -17.32 22.54
N ASP A 81 0.03 -17.17 21.37
CA ASP A 81 0.71 -16.78 20.14
C ASP A 81 1.23 -15.33 20.17
N LEU A 82 0.57 -14.44 20.92
CA LEU A 82 0.98 -13.03 21.06
C LEU A 82 2.08 -12.84 22.11
N ALA A 83 2.16 -13.68 23.14
CA ALA A 83 3.17 -13.56 24.19
C ALA A 83 4.62 -13.44 23.69
N PRO A 84 5.12 -14.26 22.75
CA PRO A 84 6.47 -14.10 22.22
C PRO A 84 6.64 -12.79 21.45
N VAL A 85 5.59 -12.29 20.79
CA VAL A 85 5.62 -11.00 20.07
C VAL A 85 5.76 -9.86 21.05
N ILE A 86 5.01 -9.86 22.16
CA ILE A 86 5.15 -8.84 23.22
C ILE A 86 6.56 -8.85 23.81
N ALA A 87 7.14 -10.03 24.01
CA ALA A 87 8.51 -10.17 24.53
C ALA A 87 9.58 -9.59 23.59
N MET A 88 9.30 -9.47 22.29
CA MET A 88 10.16 -8.77 21.33
C MET A 88 10.06 -7.24 21.45
N ASN A 89 9.14 -6.73 22.26
CA ASN A 89 8.93 -5.31 22.56
C ASN A 89 8.68 -4.43 21.31
N PRO A 90 7.66 -4.73 20.48
CA PRO A 90 7.26 -3.83 19.40
C PRO A 90 6.76 -2.49 19.96
N ASP A 91 6.87 -1.42 19.18
CA ASP A 91 6.49 -0.07 19.63
C ASP A 91 4.97 0.10 19.81
N ALA A 92 4.18 -0.67 19.06
CA ALA A 92 2.72 -0.75 19.21
C ALA A 92 2.13 -1.98 18.53
N LEU A 93 0.94 -2.39 19.00
CA LEU A 93 0.07 -3.32 18.28
C LEU A 93 -1.02 -2.56 17.51
N ILE A 94 -1.24 -2.93 16.24
CA ILE A 94 -2.39 -2.45 15.47
C ILE A 94 -3.51 -3.49 15.58
N MET A 95 -4.61 -3.16 16.27
CA MET A 95 -5.69 -4.10 16.61
C MET A 95 -7.07 -3.57 16.25
N ALA A 96 -8.03 -4.46 16.00
CA ALA A 96 -9.39 -4.09 15.55
C ALA A 96 -10.49 -4.56 16.49
N ASP A 97 -10.37 -5.80 16.98
CA ASP A 97 -11.42 -6.47 17.74
C ASP A 97 -11.47 -5.97 19.20
N PRO A 98 -12.60 -5.44 19.70
CA PRO A 98 -12.70 -4.94 21.07
C PRO A 98 -12.41 -5.99 22.14
N GLY A 99 -12.80 -7.25 21.90
CA GLY A 99 -12.58 -8.36 22.83
C GLY A 99 -11.10 -8.71 22.94
N LEU A 100 -10.40 -8.83 21.81
CA LEU A 100 -8.95 -9.04 21.83
C LEU A 100 -8.20 -7.85 22.43
N ILE A 101 -8.61 -6.62 22.13
CA ILE A 101 -8.01 -5.41 22.72
C ILE A 101 -8.14 -5.45 24.25
N MET A 102 -9.33 -5.77 24.77
CA MET A 102 -9.56 -5.94 26.20
C MET A 102 -8.59 -6.97 26.81
N LEU A 103 -8.50 -8.17 26.21
CA LEU A 103 -7.60 -9.23 26.70
C LEU A 103 -6.12 -8.82 26.71
N VAL A 104 -5.66 -8.10 25.68
CA VAL A 104 -4.29 -7.58 25.62
C VAL A 104 -4.05 -6.54 26.70
N ARG A 105 -4.96 -5.57 26.86
CA ARG A 105 -4.82 -4.51 27.87
C ARG A 105 -4.86 -5.05 29.31
N GLU A 106 -5.65 -6.08 29.57
CA GLU A 106 -5.68 -6.74 30.88
C GLU A 106 -4.36 -7.43 31.22
N LYS A 107 -3.71 -8.07 30.22
CA LYS A 107 -2.46 -8.82 30.44
C LYS A 107 -1.19 -7.99 30.30
N TRP A 108 -1.18 -7.01 29.38
CA TRP A 108 -0.05 -6.18 29.01
C TRP A 108 -0.49 -4.71 28.89
N PRO A 109 -0.85 -4.04 30.01
CA PRO A 109 -1.39 -2.69 30.00
C PRO A 109 -0.44 -1.62 29.43
N GLU A 110 0.86 -1.89 29.49
CA GLU A 110 1.92 -0.99 28.98
C GLU A 110 2.12 -1.07 27.46
N MET A 111 1.60 -2.10 26.79
CA MET A 111 1.75 -2.26 25.34
C MET A 111 0.84 -1.27 24.61
N PRO A 112 1.37 -0.29 23.85
CA PRO A 112 0.54 0.65 23.11
C PRO A 112 -0.31 -0.05 22.07
N ILE A 113 -1.58 0.38 21.96
CA ILE A 113 -2.52 -0.16 20.98
C ILE A 113 -3.00 0.97 20.07
N HIS A 114 -2.76 0.79 18.77
CA HIS A 114 -3.27 1.63 17.71
C HIS A 114 -4.53 0.97 17.13
N LEU A 115 -5.65 1.71 17.10
CA LEU A 115 -6.91 1.18 16.58
C LEU A 115 -6.82 1.04 15.05
N SER A 116 -7.00 -0.18 14.55
CA SER A 116 -7.04 -0.49 13.14
C SER A 116 -8.27 0.14 12.47
N VAL A 117 -8.09 0.56 11.22
CA VAL A 117 -9.17 1.03 10.34
C VAL A 117 -10.34 0.04 10.20
N GLN A 118 -10.10 -1.25 10.48
CA GLN A 118 -11.14 -2.28 10.58
C GLN A 118 -12.23 -1.98 11.62
N ALA A 119 -11.93 -1.17 12.64
CA ALA A 119 -12.91 -0.73 13.63
C ALA A 119 -13.85 0.37 13.10
N ASN A 120 -13.63 0.86 11.86
CA ASN A 120 -14.49 1.83 11.16
C ASN A 120 -14.75 3.13 11.94
N THR A 121 -13.70 3.77 12.43
CA THR A 121 -13.84 5.02 13.18
C THR A 121 -14.04 6.21 12.24
N VAL A 122 -15.26 6.76 12.23
CA VAL A 122 -15.73 7.83 11.32
C VAL A 122 -16.21 9.11 12.03
N ASN A 123 -16.12 9.20 13.35
CA ASN A 123 -16.57 10.38 14.10
C ASN A 123 -15.80 10.54 15.42
N TYR A 124 -15.80 11.76 15.94
CA TYR A 124 -15.06 12.11 17.17
C TYR A 124 -15.57 11.36 18.40
N ALA A 125 -16.87 11.04 18.48
CA ALA A 125 -17.43 10.33 19.64
C ALA A 125 -16.86 8.92 19.76
N THR A 126 -16.67 8.24 18.62
CA THR A 126 -16.04 6.92 18.55
C THR A 126 -14.55 7.02 18.90
N VAL A 127 -13.86 8.08 18.47
CA VAL A 127 -12.47 8.34 18.87
C VAL A 127 -12.36 8.49 20.39
N LYS A 128 -13.21 9.34 21.00
CA LYS A 128 -13.27 9.54 22.47
C LYS A 128 -13.58 8.25 23.22
N PHE A 129 -14.45 7.39 22.67
CA PHE A 129 -14.72 6.07 23.24
C PHE A 129 -13.45 5.22 23.31
N TRP A 130 -12.72 5.08 22.20
CA TRP A 130 -11.47 4.31 22.18
C TRP A 130 -10.36 4.94 23.03
N GLN A 131 -10.31 6.28 23.10
CA GLN A 131 -9.43 6.99 24.03
C GLN A 131 -9.73 6.65 25.49
N SER A 132 -11.02 6.59 25.87
CA SER A 132 -11.42 6.21 27.24
C SER A 132 -11.02 4.77 27.59
N LEU A 133 -10.86 3.93 26.55
CA LEU A 133 -10.31 2.58 26.65
C LEU A 133 -8.79 2.55 26.50
N GLY A 134 -8.07 3.67 26.70
CA GLY A 134 -6.61 3.72 26.79
C GLY A 134 -5.85 3.41 25.51
N LEU A 135 -6.47 3.48 24.34
CA LEU A 135 -5.76 3.43 23.07
C LEU A 135 -5.03 4.75 22.83
N THR A 136 -3.88 4.69 22.16
CA THR A 136 -2.98 5.84 22.00
C THR A 136 -3.08 6.49 20.62
N ARG A 137 -3.54 5.74 19.62
CA ARG A 137 -3.70 6.20 18.24
C ARG A 137 -4.93 5.59 17.60
N VAL A 138 -5.63 6.36 16.77
CA VAL A 138 -6.75 5.88 15.97
C VAL A 138 -6.47 6.04 14.48
N ILE A 139 -6.54 4.92 13.76
CA ILE A 139 -6.47 4.91 12.30
C ILE A 139 -7.88 5.18 11.77
N LEU A 140 -8.07 6.39 11.26
CA LEU A 140 -9.37 6.86 10.77
C LEU A 140 -9.81 6.11 9.51
N SER A 141 -11.13 6.00 9.32
CA SER A 141 -11.68 5.41 8.10
C SER A 141 -11.28 6.21 6.86
N ARG A 142 -11.07 5.49 5.75
CA ARG A 142 -10.74 6.06 4.43
C ARG A 142 -11.92 6.74 3.73
N GLU A 143 -13.06 6.80 4.41
CA GLU A 143 -14.34 7.37 3.94
C GLU A 143 -14.48 8.85 4.27
N LEU A 144 -13.62 9.38 5.14
CA LEU A 144 -13.73 10.73 5.66
C LEU A 144 -13.13 11.75 4.69
N SER A 145 -13.82 12.88 4.54
CA SER A 145 -13.27 14.07 3.89
C SER A 145 -12.28 14.80 4.80
N LEU A 146 -11.49 15.70 4.21
CA LEU A 146 -10.54 16.52 4.97
C LEU A 146 -11.22 17.39 6.04
N ASP A 147 -12.42 17.88 5.76
CA ASP A 147 -13.18 18.71 6.70
C ASP A 147 -13.68 17.89 7.90
N GLU A 148 -14.14 16.66 7.66
CA GLU A 148 -14.53 15.72 8.73
C GLU A 148 -13.32 15.32 9.59
N ILE A 149 -12.15 15.11 8.98
CA ILE A 149 -10.91 14.81 9.72
C ILE A 149 -10.49 16.02 10.58
N ALA A 150 -10.62 17.23 10.05
CA ALA A 150 -10.34 18.46 10.79
C ALA A 150 -11.26 18.63 12.01
N GLU A 151 -12.54 18.34 11.87
CA GLU A 151 -13.49 18.34 12.98
C GLU A 151 -13.10 17.30 14.05
N ILE A 152 -12.78 16.07 13.64
CA ILE A 152 -12.35 15.01 14.57
C ILE A 152 -11.10 15.41 15.34
N ARG A 153 -10.12 16.02 14.67
CA ARG A 153 -8.89 16.53 15.28
C ARG A 153 -9.18 17.60 16.33
N GLN A 154 -10.05 18.56 16.03
CA GLN A 154 -10.43 19.64 16.95
C GLN A 154 -11.14 19.10 18.19
N GLU A 155 -12.03 18.12 18.01
CA GLU A 155 -12.78 17.49 19.11
C GLU A 155 -11.95 16.55 19.97
N CYS A 156 -10.84 16.00 19.44
CA CYS A 156 -10.03 14.99 20.12
C CYS A 156 -8.55 15.40 20.17
N PRO A 157 -8.14 16.58 20.70
CA PRO A 157 -6.79 17.15 20.55
C PRO A 157 -5.65 16.32 21.16
N ASP A 158 -5.96 15.43 22.11
CA ASP A 158 -4.98 14.60 22.82
C ASP A 158 -4.79 13.20 22.21
N MET A 159 -5.61 12.81 21.22
CA MET A 159 -5.51 11.52 20.54
C MET A 159 -4.60 11.60 19.31
N GLU A 160 -3.75 10.61 19.06
CA GLU A 160 -3.05 10.55 17.77
C GLU A 160 -3.98 10.08 16.65
N LEU A 161 -3.99 10.81 15.53
CA LEU A 161 -4.77 10.45 14.34
C LEU A 161 -3.86 9.97 13.20
N GLU A 162 -4.17 8.80 12.66
CA GLU A 162 -3.48 8.20 11.52
C GLU A 162 -4.44 8.09 10.33
N VAL A 163 -4.00 8.52 9.15
CA VAL A 163 -4.79 8.47 7.91
C VAL A 163 -4.02 7.81 6.78
N PHE A 164 -4.70 7.08 5.90
CA PHE A 164 -4.06 6.51 4.72
C PHE A 164 -3.86 7.56 3.64
N VAL A 165 -2.67 7.65 3.06
CA VAL A 165 -2.38 8.59 1.97
C VAL A 165 -2.07 7.90 0.66
N HIS A 166 -1.75 6.60 0.68
CA HIS A 166 -1.43 5.86 -0.53
C HIS A 166 -1.82 4.38 -0.43
N GLY A 167 -2.03 3.74 -1.57
CA GLY A 167 -2.21 2.29 -1.68
C GLY A 167 -3.65 1.84 -1.91
N ALA A 168 -3.89 0.53 -1.90
CA ALA A 168 -5.19 -0.01 -2.30
C ALA A 168 -6.34 0.52 -1.44
N LEU A 169 -7.32 1.20 -2.04
CA LEU A 169 -8.58 1.53 -1.40
C LEU A 169 -9.44 0.25 -1.35
N CYS A 170 -10.23 0.03 -0.28
CA CYS A 170 -11.11 -1.14 -0.19
C CYS A 170 -12.55 -0.66 -0.07
N ILE A 171 -13.43 -1.19 -0.92
CA ILE A 171 -14.83 -0.77 -1.01
C ILE A 171 -15.76 -1.84 -0.43
N ALA A 172 -15.72 -2.08 0.89
CA ALA A 172 -16.80 -2.78 1.60
C ALA A 172 -16.57 -2.84 3.12
N TYR A 173 -17.67 -2.67 3.86
CA TYR A 173 -17.90 -3.35 5.14
C TYR A 173 -19.28 -4.03 5.06
N SER A 174 -19.44 -5.20 5.69
CA SER A 174 -20.76 -5.86 5.75
C SER A 174 -21.76 -4.93 6.44
N GLY A 175 -22.77 -4.46 5.70
CA GLY A 175 -23.77 -3.49 6.17
C GLY A 175 -23.47 -2.00 5.92
N ARG A 176 -22.29 -1.63 5.40
CA ARG A 176 -21.92 -0.25 5.01
C ARG A 176 -21.10 -0.30 3.72
N CYS A 177 -21.81 -0.37 2.61
CA CYS A 177 -21.24 -0.58 1.28
C CYS A 177 -20.68 0.72 0.72
N LEU A 178 -19.38 0.81 0.41
CA LEU A 178 -18.78 2.03 -0.15
C LEU A 178 -19.00 2.22 -1.66
N LEU A 179 -19.61 1.23 -2.34
CA LEU A 179 -19.75 1.25 -3.79
C LEU A 179 -20.57 2.45 -4.26
N SER A 180 -21.63 2.82 -3.53
CA SER A 180 -22.46 3.96 -3.90
C SER A 180 -21.72 5.29 -3.79
N GLY A 181 -20.97 5.48 -2.70
CA GLY A 181 -20.15 6.67 -2.49
C GLY A 181 -19.03 6.76 -3.53
N TYR A 182 -18.37 5.64 -3.80
CA TYR A 182 -17.26 5.59 -4.75
C TYR A 182 -17.70 5.81 -6.20
N PHE A 183 -18.76 5.14 -6.67
CA PHE A 183 -19.20 5.26 -8.06
C PHE A 183 -20.02 6.52 -8.32
N ASN A 184 -20.91 6.91 -7.41
CA ASN A 184 -21.92 7.94 -7.68
C ASN A 184 -21.79 9.18 -6.81
N HIS A 185 -20.76 9.26 -5.96
CA HIS A 185 -20.60 10.33 -4.96
C HIS A 185 -21.82 10.45 -4.04
N ARG A 186 -22.51 9.32 -3.81
CA ARG A 186 -23.70 9.23 -2.95
C ARG A 186 -23.39 8.42 -1.71
N ASP A 187 -23.28 9.11 -0.58
CA ASP A 187 -22.92 8.52 0.70
C ASP A 187 -24.03 7.56 1.20
N PRO A 188 -23.76 6.25 1.23
CA PRO A 188 -24.74 5.27 1.68
C PRO A 188 -24.91 5.28 3.21
N ASN A 189 -23.93 5.78 3.97
CA ASN A 189 -24.06 5.96 5.42
C ASN A 189 -25.03 7.10 5.77
N GLN A 190 -25.29 8.01 4.82
CA GLN A 190 -26.28 9.09 4.94
C GLN A 190 -27.63 8.75 4.31
N GLY A 191 -27.88 7.48 3.97
CA GLY A 191 -29.15 7.03 3.39
C GLY A 191 -29.33 7.37 1.90
N THR A 192 -28.28 7.80 1.19
CA THR A 192 -28.36 8.17 -0.23
C THR A 192 -27.95 7.05 -1.20
N CYS A 193 -27.92 5.81 -0.74
CA CYS A 193 -27.45 4.65 -1.50
C CYS A 193 -28.18 4.47 -2.84
N THR A 194 -27.41 4.32 -3.92
CA THR A 194 -27.88 4.07 -5.30
C THR A 194 -28.00 2.58 -5.65
N ASN A 195 -27.76 1.68 -4.70
CA ASN A 195 -27.76 0.23 -4.89
C ASN A 195 -26.78 -0.23 -5.98
N ALA A 196 -25.59 0.36 -6.06
CA ALA A 196 -24.57 0.02 -7.07
C ALA A 196 -24.18 -1.46 -7.11
N CYS A 197 -24.30 -2.18 -5.99
CA CYS A 197 -24.11 -3.63 -5.93
C CYS A 197 -25.16 -4.44 -6.72
N ARG A 198 -26.27 -3.83 -7.18
CA ARG A 198 -27.37 -4.47 -7.92
C ARG A 198 -27.45 -4.08 -9.39
N TRP A 199 -26.50 -3.27 -9.86
CA TRP A 199 -26.46 -2.89 -11.27
C TRP A 199 -26.16 -4.10 -12.15
N GLU A 200 -26.42 -3.96 -13.45
CA GLU A 200 -26.10 -5.01 -14.43
C GLU A 200 -24.60 -4.97 -14.74
N TYR A 201 -23.91 -6.06 -14.40
CA TYR A 201 -22.49 -6.26 -14.69
C TYR A 201 -22.29 -7.42 -15.66
N LYS A 202 -21.41 -7.23 -16.63
CA LYS A 202 -20.89 -8.28 -17.52
C LYS A 202 -19.54 -8.75 -17.01
N THR A 203 -19.20 -10.02 -17.21
CA THR A 203 -17.87 -10.56 -16.83
C THR A 203 -17.00 -10.80 -18.04
N THR A 204 -15.68 -10.69 -17.90
CA THR A 204 -14.71 -10.93 -18.98
C THR A 204 -13.54 -11.73 -18.41
N GLU A 205 -13.10 -12.81 -19.06
CA GLU A 205 -11.93 -13.59 -18.59
C GLU A 205 -10.65 -12.73 -18.71
N ALA A 206 -9.66 -12.94 -17.84
CA ALA A 206 -8.38 -12.23 -17.91
C ALA A 206 -7.22 -13.09 -18.46
N VAL A 207 -6.19 -12.43 -18.99
CA VAL A 207 -4.87 -13.00 -19.32
C VAL A 207 -3.77 -12.25 -18.58
N GLU A 208 -2.74 -12.95 -18.14
CA GLU A 208 -1.60 -12.36 -17.42
C GLU A 208 -0.56 -11.80 -18.41
N ALA A 209 -0.21 -10.53 -18.27
CA ALA A 209 0.84 -9.85 -19.03
C ALA A 209 2.22 -10.07 -18.39
N ALA A 210 3.30 -9.85 -19.17
CA ALA A 210 4.69 -10.10 -18.76
C ALA A 210 5.13 -9.30 -17.51
N GLU A 211 4.45 -8.18 -17.21
CA GLU A 211 4.69 -7.34 -16.04
C GLU A 211 3.93 -7.83 -14.79
N GLY A 212 3.27 -9.00 -14.85
CA GLY A 212 2.43 -9.55 -13.77
C GLY A 212 1.08 -8.84 -13.63
N LYS A 213 0.64 -8.11 -14.66
CA LYS A 213 -0.67 -7.44 -14.72
C LYS A 213 -1.68 -8.31 -15.46
N PHE A 214 -2.85 -8.55 -14.88
CA PHE A 214 -3.96 -9.18 -15.59
C PHE A 214 -4.66 -8.16 -16.50
N VAL A 215 -4.94 -8.55 -17.74
CA VAL A 215 -5.68 -7.74 -18.72
C VAL A 215 -6.89 -8.52 -19.26
N PRO A 216 -7.99 -7.86 -19.64
CA PRO A 216 -9.19 -8.54 -20.13
C PRO A 216 -8.94 -9.22 -21.48
N LYS A 217 -9.50 -10.42 -21.65
CA LYS A 217 -9.61 -11.17 -22.90
C LYS A 217 -10.83 -10.66 -23.67
N GLU A 218 -10.87 -10.79 -25.00
CA GLU A 218 -11.96 -10.24 -25.81
C GLU A 218 -13.37 -10.86 -25.56
N ALA A 219 -13.46 -11.97 -24.83
CA ALA A 219 -14.71 -12.71 -24.63
C ALA A 219 -15.48 -12.29 -23.37
N VAL A 220 -16.70 -11.81 -23.56
CA VAL A 220 -17.65 -11.44 -22.49
C VAL A 220 -18.52 -12.65 -22.11
N LEU A 221 -18.59 -12.94 -20.81
CA LEU A 221 -19.39 -13.99 -20.17
C LEU A 221 -20.53 -13.36 -19.35
N SER A 222 -21.70 -14.00 -19.34
CA SER A 222 -22.81 -13.62 -18.46
C SER A 222 -22.66 -14.23 -17.05
N MET A 223 -23.24 -13.58 -16.05
CA MET A 223 -23.19 -14.05 -14.67
C MET A 223 -23.93 -15.38 -14.45
N ASP A 224 -24.85 -15.73 -15.35
CA ASP A 224 -25.61 -16.99 -15.29
C ASP A 224 -24.72 -18.24 -15.40
N VAL A 225 -23.53 -18.09 -15.98
CA VAL A 225 -22.54 -19.17 -16.06
C VAL A 225 -22.03 -19.59 -14.67
N PHE A 226 -21.99 -18.67 -13.71
CA PHE A 226 -21.54 -18.94 -12.33
C PHE A 226 -22.66 -19.42 -11.42
N ASN A 227 -23.92 -19.09 -11.72
CA ASN A 227 -25.08 -19.46 -10.92
C ASN A 227 -25.53 -20.93 -11.06
N GLN A 228 -24.91 -21.70 -11.97
CA GLN A 228 -25.21 -23.14 -12.11
C GLN A 228 -24.51 -24.04 -11.07
N ALA A 229 -23.68 -23.47 -10.19
CA ALA A 229 -23.06 -24.21 -9.08
C ALA A 229 -24.03 -24.34 -7.89
N GLN A 230 -24.36 -25.58 -7.53
CA GLN A 230 -25.30 -25.93 -6.47
C GLN A 230 -24.86 -25.45 -5.07
N SER A 231 -25.84 -24.92 -4.34
CA SER A 231 -25.94 -24.76 -2.87
C SER A 231 -24.73 -24.17 -2.12
N MET A 232 -24.82 -22.87 -1.84
CA MET A 232 -24.02 -22.18 -0.81
C MET A 232 -24.52 -22.57 0.59
N GLY A 233 -23.92 -23.58 1.19
CA GLY A 233 -24.19 -23.99 2.57
C GLY A 233 -22.96 -24.57 3.25
N SER A 234 -22.56 -23.93 4.38
CA SER A 234 -21.60 -24.38 5.40
C SER A 234 -20.16 -24.65 4.93
N CYS A 235 -19.19 -23.94 5.53
CA CYS A 235 -17.76 -24.15 5.38
C CYS A 235 -17.34 -25.58 5.78
N GLY A 236 -17.37 -26.49 4.82
CA GLY A 236 -16.87 -27.86 4.88
C GLY A 236 -16.13 -28.19 3.59
N ASN A 237 -15.39 -29.30 3.59
CA ASN A 237 -14.52 -29.84 2.53
C ASN A 237 -15.18 -30.00 1.14
N GLN A 238 -15.64 -28.92 0.53
CA GLN A 238 -16.04 -28.88 -0.86
C GLN A 238 -14.80 -28.58 -1.71
N GLU A 239 -14.57 -29.40 -2.73
CA GLU A 239 -13.55 -29.10 -3.73
C GLU A 239 -13.91 -27.82 -4.47
N ARG A 240 -12.95 -26.90 -4.52
CA ARG A 240 -13.10 -25.61 -5.18
C ARG A 240 -13.38 -25.81 -6.66
N HIS A 241 -14.34 -25.06 -7.20
CA HIS A 241 -14.66 -25.12 -8.63
C HIS A 241 -13.49 -24.55 -9.47
N PRO A 242 -13.03 -25.21 -10.54
CA PRO A 242 -11.86 -24.76 -11.33
C PRO A 242 -11.99 -23.36 -11.94
N LEU A 243 -13.22 -22.87 -12.18
CA LEU A 243 -13.44 -21.50 -12.64
C LEU A 243 -13.16 -20.45 -11.55
N ALA A 244 -13.26 -20.80 -10.26
CA ALA A 244 -12.96 -19.88 -9.17
C ALA A 244 -11.45 -19.58 -9.05
N ASP A 245 -10.59 -20.36 -9.70
CA ASP A 245 -9.14 -20.11 -9.79
C ASP A 245 -8.77 -19.10 -10.88
N LYS A 246 -9.73 -18.68 -11.71
CA LYS A 246 -9.51 -17.70 -12.78
C LYS A 246 -9.77 -16.27 -12.32
N VAL A 247 -9.09 -15.32 -12.96
CA VAL A 247 -9.34 -13.88 -12.80
C VAL A 247 -10.35 -13.44 -13.85
N TYR A 248 -11.36 -12.68 -13.41
CA TYR A 248 -12.35 -12.07 -14.27
C TYR A 248 -12.35 -10.56 -14.10
N PHE A 249 -12.91 -9.84 -15.06
CA PHE A 249 -13.22 -8.42 -14.99
C PHE A 249 -14.73 -8.21 -15.05
N LEU A 250 -15.25 -7.26 -14.28
CA LEU A 250 -16.61 -6.75 -14.37
C LEU A 250 -16.62 -5.46 -15.19
N GLU A 251 -17.62 -5.33 -16.04
CA GLU A 251 -17.96 -4.10 -16.75
C GLU A 251 -19.43 -3.76 -16.49
N GLU A 252 -19.71 -2.52 -16.11
CA GLU A 252 -21.09 -2.05 -15.93
C GLU A 252 -21.63 -1.47 -17.23
N THR A 253 -22.91 -1.73 -17.54
CA THR A 253 -23.53 -1.38 -18.82
C THR A 253 -23.42 0.11 -19.19
N ASN A 254 -23.50 1.02 -18.22
CA ASN A 254 -23.41 2.47 -18.43
C ASN A 254 -21.98 3.03 -18.27
N ARG A 255 -20.96 2.18 -18.05
CA ARG A 255 -19.53 2.56 -17.93
C ARG A 255 -18.64 1.68 -18.80
N PRO A 256 -18.81 1.73 -20.13
CA PRO A 256 -18.00 0.93 -21.04
C PRO A 256 -16.51 1.29 -20.90
N GLY A 257 -15.66 0.27 -20.78
CA GLY A 257 -14.20 0.40 -20.61
C GLY A 257 -13.72 0.54 -19.16
N GLU A 258 -14.60 0.74 -18.17
CA GLU A 258 -14.21 0.78 -16.75
C GLU A 258 -14.22 -0.63 -16.12
N LEU A 259 -13.17 -1.39 -16.41
CA LEU A 259 -13.07 -2.80 -16.05
C LEU A 259 -12.57 -3.01 -14.62
N MET A 260 -13.28 -3.83 -13.84
CA MET A 260 -13.01 -4.06 -12.43
C MET A 260 -12.69 -5.54 -12.15
N PRO A 261 -11.52 -5.88 -11.61
CA PRO A 261 -11.17 -7.28 -11.42
C PRO A 261 -12.01 -7.95 -10.32
N VAL A 262 -12.30 -9.23 -10.53
CA VAL A 262 -12.89 -10.18 -9.59
C VAL A 262 -11.93 -11.34 -9.44
N MET A 263 -11.57 -11.62 -8.19
CA MET A 263 -10.62 -12.67 -7.84
C MET A 263 -11.07 -13.31 -6.54
N GLU A 264 -10.86 -14.62 -6.39
CA GLU A 264 -11.21 -15.32 -5.16
C GLU A 264 -9.97 -15.98 -4.55
N ASP A 265 -9.86 -15.96 -3.23
CA ASP A 265 -8.88 -16.76 -2.51
C ASP A 265 -9.46 -17.43 -1.25
N GLU A 266 -8.60 -18.08 -0.47
CA GLU A 266 -8.96 -18.79 0.77
C GLU A 266 -9.70 -17.93 1.80
N HIS A 267 -9.65 -16.60 1.69
CA HIS A 267 -10.34 -15.64 2.55
C HIS A 267 -11.65 -15.11 1.94
N GLY A 268 -12.00 -15.51 0.71
CA GLY A 268 -13.25 -15.19 0.04
C GLY A 268 -13.08 -14.51 -1.31
N THR A 269 -14.21 -14.12 -1.89
CA THR A 269 -14.27 -13.43 -3.19
C THR A 269 -14.05 -11.94 -3.02
N TYR A 270 -13.08 -11.39 -3.76
CA TYR A 270 -12.79 -9.97 -3.86
C TYR A 270 -13.43 -9.44 -5.15
N ILE A 271 -14.47 -8.62 -4.98
CA ILE A 271 -15.29 -8.09 -6.05
C ILE A 271 -15.08 -6.57 -6.12
N MET A 272 -14.99 -6.01 -7.33
CA MET A 272 -14.96 -4.55 -7.57
C MET A 272 -13.78 -3.86 -6.88
N ASN A 273 -12.57 -4.12 -7.37
CA ASN A 273 -11.39 -3.46 -6.80
C ASN A 273 -11.27 -2.02 -7.29
N SER A 274 -11.23 -1.07 -6.34
CA SER A 274 -11.06 0.35 -6.59
C SER A 274 -9.72 0.70 -7.22
N LYS A 275 -9.67 1.93 -7.75
CA LYS A 275 -8.43 2.67 -7.95
C LYS A 275 -7.63 2.71 -6.66
N ASP A 276 -6.31 2.78 -6.78
CA ASP A 276 -5.43 2.98 -5.64
C ASP A 276 -5.62 4.41 -5.10
N LEU A 277 -5.54 4.57 -3.78
CA LEU A 277 -5.46 5.87 -3.13
C LEU A 277 -4.11 6.52 -3.46
N ARG A 278 -4.13 7.80 -3.80
CA ARG A 278 -2.97 8.69 -3.90
C ARG A 278 -3.41 10.09 -3.48
N ALA A 279 -2.94 10.51 -2.32
CA ALA A 279 -3.29 11.79 -1.71
C ALA A 279 -2.03 12.63 -1.46
N VAL A 280 -1.03 12.54 -2.33
CA VAL A 280 0.25 13.26 -2.15
C VAL A 280 0.06 14.77 -2.26
N GLU A 281 -0.88 15.20 -3.10
CA GLU A 281 -1.37 16.57 -3.24
C GLU A 281 -1.98 17.15 -1.95
N HIS A 282 -2.52 16.29 -1.09
CA HIS A 282 -3.22 16.68 0.13
C HIS A 282 -2.32 16.70 1.37
N VAL A 283 -1.04 16.31 1.24
CA VAL A 283 -0.10 16.21 2.36
C VAL A 283 0.05 17.53 3.12
N GLN A 284 0.05 18.67 2.40
CA GLN A 284 0.11 19.98 3.03
C GLN A 284 -1.11 20.23 3.92
N LYS A 285 -2.33 20.06 3.38
CA LYS A 285 -3.58 20.27 4.13
C LYS A 285 -3.69 19.31 5.32
N LEU A 286 -3.29 18.04 5.15
CA LEU A 286 -3.26 17.06 6.25
C LEU A 286 -2.27 17.45 7.37
N THR A 287 -1.12 18.03 7.00
CA THR A 287 -0.12 18.55 7.95
C THR A 287 -0.65 19.77 8.70
N GLU A 288 -1.33 20.68 8.01
CA GLU A 288 -1.97 21.87 8.60
C GLU A 288 -3.11 21.50 9.56
N ILE A 289 -3.89 20.48 9.21
CA ILE A 289 -4.91 19.90 10.11
C ILE A 289 -4.27 19.39 11.40
N GLY A 290 -3.02 18.89 11.35
CA GLY A 290 -2.35 18.30 12.50
C GLY A 290 -2.62 16.80 12.63
N VAL A 291 -2.74 16.10 11.50
CA VAL A 291 -2.70 14.63 11.46
C VAL A 291 -1.33 14.17 11.93
N ASP A 292 -1.29 13.18 12.82
CA ASP A 292 -0.06 12.72 13.47
C ASP A 292 0.73 11.73 12.61
N CYS A 293 0.04 10.91 11.82
CA CYS A 293 0.67 9.87 10.99
C CYS A 293 0.03 9.76 9.60
N LEU A 294 0.86 9.78 8.56
CA LEU A 294 0.48 9.49 7.18
C LEU A 294 0.89 8.06 6.83
N LYS A 295 -0.08 7.25 6.42
CA LYS A 295 0.12 5.82 6.18
C LYS A 295 0.08 5.44 4.71
N ILE A 296 1.07 4.67 4.28
CA ILE A 296 1.08 4.02 2.97
C ILE A 296 0.59 2.57 3.13
N GLU A 297 -0.44 2.17 2.38
CA GLU A 297 -0.87 0.77 2.29
C GLU A 297 -0.14 0.06 1.13
N GLY A 298 0.38 -1.13 1.40
CA GLY A 298 1.12 -1.86 0.36
C GLY A 298 1.93 -3.05 0.86
N ARG A 299 1.49 -3.75 1.92
CA ARG A 299 2.26 -4.86 2.52
C ARG A 299 2.68 -5.96 1.54
N THR A 300 1.91 -6.16 0.48
CA THR A 300 2.18 -7.16 -0.55
C THR A 300 2.88 -6.60 -1.79
N LYS A 301 3.24 -5.31 -1.79
CA LYS A 301 3.88 -4.62 -2.91
C LYS A 301 5.40 -4.81 -2.87
N SER A 302 6.07 -4.54 -4.00
CA SER A 302 7.51 -4.71 -4.12
C SER A 302 8.29 -3.71 -3.25
N HIS A 303 9.55 -4.02 -2.94
CA HIS A 303 10.45 -3.07 -2.26
C HIS A 303 10.64 -1.79 -3.08
N TYR A 304 10.60 -1.85 -4.42
CA TYR A 304 10.59 -0.65 -5.28
C TYR A 304 9.37 0.24 -5.04
N TYR A 305 8.18 -0.35 -4.92
CA TYR A 305 6.97 0.40 -4.58
C TYR A 305 7.10 1.10 -3.22
N VAL A 306 7.57 0.37 -2.21
CA VAL A 306 7.76 0.91 -0.85
C VAL A 306 8.81 2.02 -0.83
N ALA A 307 9.95 1.83 -1.49
CA ALA A 307 11.00 2.84 -1.60
C ALA A 307 10.51 4.12 -2.28
N ARG A 308 9.88 3.99 -3.46
CA ARG A 308 9.39 5.16 -4.23
C ARG A 308 8.29 5.90 -3.51
N THR A 309 7.32 5.19 -2.92
CA THR A 309 6.25 5.85 -2.16
C THR A 309 6.79 6.53 -0.92
N ALA A 310 7.67 5.89 -0.14
CA ALA A 310 8.31 6.51 1.02
C ALA A 310 9.08 7.78 0.63
N GLN A 311 9.94 7.71 -0.39
CA GLN A 311 10.72 8.85 -0.88
C GLN A 311 9.82 10.02 -1.30
N THR A 312 8.78 9.74 -2.10
CA THR A 312 7.87 10.76 -2.62
C THR A 312 7.06 11.43 -1.51
N TYR A 313 6.47 10.65 -0.59
CA TYR A 313 5.70 11.23 0.52
C TYR A 313 6.59 11.94 1.54
N LYS A 314 7.82 11.45 1.78
CA LYS A 314 8.82 12.13 2.60
C LYS A 314 9.14 13.52 2.05
N GLN A 315 9.36 13.62 0.74
CA GLN A 315 9.59 14.90 0.06
C GLN A 315 8.37 15.83 0.23
N ALA A 316 7.16 15.34 -0.01
CA ALA A 316 5.93 16.13 0.17
C ALA A 316 5.75 16.63 1.61
N ILE A 317 6.07 15.80 2.62
CA ILE A 317 6.04 16.20 4.03
C ILE A 317 7.10 17.27 4.32
N ASP A 318 8.32 17.10 3.82
CA ASP A 318 9.40 18.07 4.02
C ASP A 318 9.09 19.42 3.34
N ASP A 319 8.46 19.40 2.16
CA ASP A 319 8.00 20.59 1.45
C ASP A 319 6.91 21.32 2.24
N ALA A 320 5.88 20.60 2.69
CA ALA A 320 4.82 21.16 3.52
C ALA A 320 5.37 21.78 4.82
N MET A 321 6.27 21.07 5.51
CA MET A 321 6.90 21.55 6.75
C MET A 321 7.78 22.78 6.54
N ALA A 322 8.38 22.93 5.36
CA ALA A 322 9.17 24.10 4.98
C ALA A 322 8.33 25.25 4.39
N GLY A 323 7.00 25.08 4.28
CA GLY A 323 6.11 26.06 3.65
C GLY A 323 6.31 26.22 2.14
N ARG A 324 6.88 25.20 1.48
CA ARG A 324 7.00 25.17 0.01
C ARG A 324 5.70 24.69 -0.60
N SER A 325 5.33 25.27 -1.75
CA SER A 325 4.19 24.79 -2.54
C SER A 325 4.41 23.36 -3.02
N PHE A 326 3.31 22.60 -3.16
CA PHE A 326 3.33 21.24 -3.70
C PHE A 326 4.05 21.14 -5.05
N ASP A 327 4.97 20.17 -5.20
CA ASP A 327 5.62 19.87 -6.48
C ASP A 327 4.76 18.89 -7.32
N PRO A 328 4.20 19.33 -8.47
CA PRO A 328 3.42 18.49 -9.36
C PRO A 328 4.12 17.20 -9.81
N LYS A 329 5.47 17.22 -9.90
CA LYS A 329 6.24 16.07 -10.41
C LYS A 329 6.07 14.82 -9.55
N LEU A 330 5.76 15.00 -8.26
CA LEU A 330 5.49 13.89 -7.33
C LEU A 330 4.31 13.03 -7.77
N LEU A 331 3.33 13.61 -8.49
CA LEU A 331 2.22 12.84 -9.09
C LEU A 331 2.71 11.89 -10.16
N GLY A 332 3.53 12.39 -11.10
CA GLY A 332 4.10 11.61 -12.20
C GLY A 332 4.98 10.46 -11.69
N VAL A 333 5.76 10.69 -10.63
CA VAL A 333 6.56 9.63 -9.99
C VAL A 333 5.69 8.47 -9.50
N LEU A 334 4.55 8.76 -8.87
CA LEU A 334 3.65 7.73 -8.35
C LEU A 334 2.88 7.02 -9.47
N GLU A 335 2.53 7.71 -10.56
CA GLU A 335 1.84 7.14 -11.72
C GLU A 335 2.61 6.00 -12.40
N ASN A 336 3.95 6.01 -12.31
CA ASN A 336 4.81 4.94 -12.82
C ASN A 336 4.79 3.66 -11.97
N LEU A 337 4.24 3.70 -10.76
CA LEU A 337 4.14 2.53 -9.91
C LEU A 337 3.03 1.60 -10.40
N ALA A 338 3.15 0.30 -10.11
CA ALA A 338 2.10 -0.66 -10.42
C ALA A 338 0.81 -0.34 -9.64
N ASN A 339 -0.13 0.29 -10.34
CA ASN A 339 -1.42 0.76 -9.83
C ASN A 339 -2.58 0.33 -10.75
N ARG A 340 -3.81 0.58 -10.30
CA ARG A 340 -5.07 0.27 -11.02
C ARG A 340 -5.83 1.55 -11.41
N GLY A 341 -5.08 2.61 -11.71
CA GLY A 341 -5.56 3.98 -11.68
C GLY A 341 -5.50 4.55 -10.26
N TYR A 342 -5.40 5.88 -10.16
CA TYR A 342 -5.38 6.60 -8.90
C TYR A 342 -6.64 7.42 -8.66
N THR A 343 -6.98 7.57 -7.38
CA THR A 343 -7.96 8.50 -6.84
C THR A 343 -7.40 9.07 -5.55
N ASP A 344 -7.75 10.29 -5.20
CA ASP A 344 -7.52 10.83 -3.86
C ASP A 344 -8.59 10.36 -2.85
N GLY A 345 -9.46 9.43 -3.26
CA GLY A 345 -10.45 8.80 -2.41
C GLY A 345 -11.60 9.74 -2.09
N PHE A 346 -11.88 9.90 -0.79
CA PHE A 346 -12.96 10.76 -0.28
C PHE A 346 -12.44 12.06 0.32
N TYR A 347 -11.12 12.32 0.26
CA TYR A 347 -10.53 13.54 0.82
C TYR A 347 -11.13 14.80 0.22
N GLU A 348 -11.41 14.77 -1.08
CA GLU A 348 -12.15 15.81 -1.80
C GLU A 348 -13.35 15.21 -2.53
N ARG A 349 -14.58 15.56 -2.11
CA ARG A 349 -15.80 14.96 -2.67
C ARG A 349 -16.15 15.49 -4.07
N HIS A 350 -15.63 16.66 -4.44
CA HIS A 350 -15.87 17.30 -5.74
C HIS A 350 -14.58 17.90 -6.28
N HIS A 351 -14.06 17.33 -7.35
CA HIS A 351 -12.92 17.89 -8.08
C HIS A 351 -13.39 19.04 -8.98
N THR A 352 -12.67 20.16 -8.97
CA THR A 352 -12.90 21.24 -9.94
C THR A 352 -12.39 20.81 -11.33
N HIS A 353 -12.96 21.38 -12.40
CA HIS A 353 -12.55 21.07 -13.78
C HIS A 353 -11.05 21.33 -14.06
N ASP A 354 -10.44 22.28 -13.34
CA ASP A 354 -9.02 22.61 -13.45
C ASP A 354 -8.10 21.47 -12.97
N TYR A 355 -8.58 20.65 -12.03
CA TYR A 355 -7.87 19.48 -11.50
C TYR A 355 -7.69 18.36 -12.55
N GLN A 356 -8.69 18.18 -13.43
CA GLN A 356 -8.65 17.15 -14.49
C GLN A 356 -7.61 17.48 -15.57
N ASN A 357 -7.43 18.76 -15.91
CA ASN A 357 -6.42 19.19 -16.88
C ASN A 357 -5.00 19.07 -16.32
N TYR A 358 -4.82 19.33 -15.02
CA TYR A 358 -3.55 19.21 -14.33
C TYR A 358 -3.03 17.77 -14.25
N MET A 359 -3.93 16.80 -13.99
CA MET A 359 -3.63 15.37 -14.01
C MET A 359 -3.12 14.90 -15.38
N GLN A 360 -3.76 15.31 -16.48
CA GLN A 360 -3.33 14.92 -17.83
C GLN A 360 -1.95 15.48 -18.18
N GLY A 361 -1.60 16.69 -17.72
CA GLY A 361 -0.29 17.30 -17.97
C GLY A 361 0.87 16.61 -17.24
N ALA A 362 0.65 16.12 -16.01
CA ALA A 362 1.67 15.42 -15.22
C ALA A 362 1.95 14.00 -15.76
N SER A 363 0.93 13.29 -16.24
CA SER A 363 1.05 11.91 -16.75
C SER A 363 1.85 11.79 -18.06
N MET A 364 1.84 12.82 -18.91
CA MET A 364 2.47 12.75 -20.23
C MET A 364 3.99 13.01 -20.20
N GLY A 365 4.54 13.57 -19.12
CA GLY A 365 5.93 14.06 -19.08
C GLY A 365 6.94 13.20 -18.32
N HIS A 366 6.51 12.13 -17.65
CA HIS A 366 7.36 11.36 -16.73
C HIS A 366 7.02 9.86 -16.78
N GLN A 367 7.11 9.22 -17.94
CA GLN A 367 6.97 7.75 -18.00
C GLN A 367 8.29 7.05 -17.68
N GLN A 368 8.28 6.20 -16.66
CA GLN A 368 9.44 5.42 -16.23
C GLN A 368 9.08 3.96 -16.00
N GLN A 369 10.02 3.06 -16.31
CA GLN A 369 9.90 1.64 -16.05
C GLN A 369 11.00 1.19 -15.08
N PHE A 370 10.67 0.47 -14.01
CA PHE A 370 11.67 -0.15 -13.14
C PHE A 370 12.40 -1.27 -13.89
N VAL A 371 13.72 -1.19 -14.02
CA VAL A 371 14.51 -2.11 -14.86
C VAL A 371 15.47 -3.00 -14.10
N ALA A 372 16.03 -2.55 -12.97
CA ALA A 372 16.98 -3.34 -12.20
C ALA A 372 17.13 -2.87 -10.75
N GLU A 373 17.68 -3.74 -9.91
CA GLU A 373 18.12 -3.40 -8.54
C GLU A 373 19.57 -3.80 -8.32
N ALA A 374 20.31 -3.04 -7.50
CA ALA A 374 21.67 -3.40 -7.14
C ALA A 374 21.70 -4.61 -6.21
N MET A 375 22.54 -5.57 -6.56
CA MET A 375 22.92 -6.69 -5.71
C MET A 375 24.15 -6.35 -4.88
N ARG A 376 25.11 -5.63 -5.49
CA ARG A 376 26.40 -5.30 -4.90
C ARG A 376 26.97 -4.07 -5.58
N VAL A 377 27.58 -3.19 -4.80
CA VAL A 377 28.36 -2.05 -5.29
C VAL A 377 29.85 -2.34 -5.08
N ASP A 378 30.57 -2.59 -6.17
CA ASP A 378 32.01 -2.79 -6.18
C ASP A 378 32.73 -1.45 -6.36
N ARG A 379 33.06 -0.82 -5.24
CA ARG A 379 33.74 0.48 -5.22
C ARG A 379 35.21 0.41 -5.62
N GLU A 380 35.84 -0.75 -5.44
CA GLU A 380 37.25 -0.96 -5.79
C GLU A 380 37.44 -0.93 -7.31
N HIS A 381 36.52 -1.57 -8.04
CA HIS A 381 36.57 -1.67 -9.49
C HIS A 381 35.63 -0.70 -10.22
N GLY A 382 34.80 0.05 -9.48
CA GLY A 382 33.88 1.05 -10.03
C GLY A 382 32.66 0.46 -10.75
N TRP A 383 32.13 -0.66 -10.26
CA TRP A 383 30.98 -1.35 -10.87
C TRP A 383 29.80 -1.51 -9.92
N ILE A 384 28.60 -1.53 -10.48
CA ILE A 384 27.38 -1.93 -9.80
C ILE A 384 26.90 -3.23 -10.44
N GLU A 385 26.79 -4.29 -9.65
CA GLU A 385 26.15 -5.53 -10.05
C GLU A 385 24.64 -5.40 -9.85
N LEU A 386 23.89 -5.65 -10.92
CA LEU A 386 22.45 -5.47 -11.01
C LEU A 386 21.73 -6.80 -11.22
N ASP A 387 20.63 -7.00 -10.50
CA ASP A 387 19.61 -8.00 -10.82
C ASP A 387 18.56 -7.36 -11.74
N VAL A 388 18.53 -7.82 -12.99
CA VAL A 388 17.68 -7.26 -14.04
C VAL A 388 16.25 -7.75 -13.86
N LYS A 389 15.28 -6.83 -13.94
CA LYS A 389 13.84 -7.13 -13.89
C LYS A 389 13.18 -6.94 -15.25
N ASN A 390 13.47 -5.83 -15.93
CA ASN A 390 12.92 -5.50 -17.24
C ASN A 390 14.04 -5.13 -18.21
N ARG A 391 13.73 -5.16 -19.51
CA ARG A 391 14.70 -4.88 -20.57
C ARG A 391 15.15 -3.41 -20.56
N PHE A 392 16.46 -3.19 -20.70
CA PHE A 392 17.08 -1.88 -20.94
C PHE A 392 18.36 -2.05 -21.76
N SER A 393 18.84 -0.98 -22.39
CA SER A 393 19.97 -1.00 -23.34
C SER A 393 20.95 0.14 -23.08
N VAL A 394 22.19 -0.06 -23.53
CA VAL A 394 23.19 1.01 -23.64
C VAL A 394 22.62 2.13 -24.53
N GLY A 395 22.74 3.38 -24.07
CA GLY A 395 22.12 4.56 -24.64
C GLY A 395 20.79 4.95 -23.99
N ASP A 396 20.16 4.06 -23.21
CA ASP A 396 18.94 4.42 -22.48
C ASP A 396 19.26 5.46 -21.39
N ARG A 397 18.33 6.41 -21.20
CA ARG A 397 18.37 7.33 -20.07
C ARG A 397 17.79 6.61 -18.85
N LEU A 398 18.60 6.50 -17.81
CA LEU A 398 18.27 5.83 -16.56
C LEU A 398 18.14 6.84 -15.42
N GLU A 399 17.22 6.57 -14.49
CA GLU A 399 17.19 7.20 -13.17
C GLU A 399 17.64 6.18 -12.13
N MET A 400 18.75 6.48 -11.46
CA MET A 400 19.15 5.83 -10.23
C MET A 400 18.38 6.45 -9.08
N VAL A 401 17.53 5.64 -8.47
CA VAL A 401 16.72 5.99 -7.31
C VAL A 401 17.54 5.63 -6.07
N LEU A 402 17.99 6.65 -5.34
CA LEU A 402 18.87 6.52 -4.17
C LEU A 402 18.21 7.13 -2.92
N PRO A 403 18.54 6.63 -1.71
CA PRO A 403 18.12 7.21 -0.44
C PRO A 403 18.39 8.72 -0.32
N GLU A 404 19.56 9.17 -0.78
CA GLU A 404 20.03 10.55 -0.72
C GLU A 404 19.47 11.48 -1.82
N GLY A 405 18.77 10.90 -2.80
CA GLY A 405 18.19 11.64 -3.93
C GLY A 405 18.52 11.01 -5.28
N ASN A 406 17.60 11.14 -6.24
CA ASN A 406 17.73 10.48 -7.52
C ASN A 406 18.83 11.11 -8.39
N ARG A 407 19.43 10.30 -9.26
CA ARG A 407 20.40 10.74 -10.26
C ARG A 407 20.05 10.22 -11.64
N GLU A 408 20.07 11.11 -12.62
CA GLU A 408 19.91 10.73 -14.01
C GLU A 408 21.26 10.47 -14.67
N LEU A 409 21.32 9.43 -15.50
CA LEU A 409 22.50 9.10 -16.30
C LEU A 409 22.08 8.48 -17.64
N VAL A 410 22.93 8.62 -18.65
CA VAL A 410 22.81 7.85 -19.89
C VAL A 410 23.70 6.63 -19.75
N LEU A 411 23.17 5.44 -20.00
CA LEU A 411 23.95 4.22 -19.86
C LEU A 411 24.99 4.13 -20.98
N GLU A 412 26.27 4.36 -20.66
CA GLU A 412 27.34 4.37 -21.66
C GLU A 412 27.87 2.97 -21.99
N CYS A 413 27.95 2.10 -20.98
CA CYS A 413 28.39 0.72 -21.16
C CYS A 413 27.76 -0.21 -20.12
N MET A 414 27.74 -1.50 -20.46
CA MET A 414 27.20 -2.56 -19.61
C MET A 414 27.93 -3.87 -19.94
N GLU A 415 28.17 -4.68 -18.91
CA GLU A 415 28.79 -5.99 -19.04
C GLU A 415 27.89 -7.08 -18.43
N ASN A 416 28.04 -8.31 -18.90
CA ASN A 416 27.52 -9.46 -18.17
C ASN A 416 28.44 -9.81 -16.99
N MET A 417 28.08 -10.84 -16.22
CA MET A 417 28.88 -11.29 -15.07
C MET A 417 30.23 -11.90 -15.45
N ASP A 418 30.44 -12.25 -16.73
CA ASP A 418 31.70 -12.79 -17.25
C ASP A 418 32.66 -11.69 -17.76
N GLY A 419 32.25 -10.42 -17.74
CA GLY A 419 33.05 -9.29 -18.24
C GLY A 419 32.95 -9.06 -19.73
N ILE A 420 31.95 -9.66 -20.38
CA ILE A 420 31.69 -9.48 -21.80
C ILE A 420 30.79 -8.24 -21.95
N PRO A 421 31.20 -7.22 -22.73
CA PRO A 421 30.35 -6.09 -23.05
C PRO A 421 29.06 -6.52 -23.74
N VAL A 422 27.93 -6.01 -23.26
CA VAL A 422 26.60 -6.28 -23.80
C VAL A 422 25.84 -4.98 -24.01
N THR A 423 25.07 -4.89 -25.09
CA THR A 423 24.30 -3.69 -25.43
C THR A 423 22.89 -3.70 -24.88
N THR A 424 22.36 -4.87 -24.48
CA THR A 424 20.98 -5.02 -24.02
C THR A 424 20.90 -6.04 -22.89
N ALA A 425 20.25 -5.66 -21.81
CA ALA A 425 19.83 -6.54 -20.73
C ALA A 425 18.44 -7.10 -21.11
N PRO A 426 18.28 -8.43 -21.26
CA PRO A 426 17.06 -9.00 -21.84
C PRO A 426 15.85 -9.03 -20.89
N GLY A 427 16.05 -8.86 -19.58
CA GLY A 427 14.99 -8.87 -18.57
C GLY A 427 15.27 -9.83 -17.41
N SER A 428 14.23 -10.17 -16.66
CA SER A 428 14.28 -11.05 -15.48
C SER A 428 15.13 -12.31 -15.68
N GLY A 429 15.86 -12.71 -14.63
CA GLY A 429 16.75 -13.88 -14.62
C GLY A 429 18.18 -13.61 -15.08
N HIS A 430 18.49 -12.37 -15.46
CA HIS A 430 19.83 -11.98 -15.90
C HIS A 430 20.47 -11.01 -14.90
N LYS A 431 21.80 -11.07 -14.82
CA LYS A 431 22.60 -10.15 -14.01
C LYS A 431 23.55 -9.38 -14.91
N MET A 432 23.69 -8.09 -14.63
CA MET A 432 24.48 -7.16 -15.43
C MET A 432 25.36 -6.32 -14.53
N ARG A 433 26.42 -5.76 -15.08
CA ARG A 433 27.27 -4.76 -14.44
C ARG A 433 27.23 -3.46 -15.21
N ILE A 434 27.03 -2.36 -14.50
CA ILE A 434 27.11 -1.01 -15.05
C ILE A 434 28.13 -0.18 -14.26
N PRO A 435 28.76 0.85 -14.85
CA PRO A 435 29.69 1.70 -14.12
C PRO A 435 29.03 2.37 -12.91
N LEU A 436 29.75 2.42 -11.79
CA LEU A 436 29.35 3.15 -10.59
C LEU A 436 29.51 4.66 -10.84
N PRO A 437 28.43 5.46 -10.82
CA PRO A 437 28.55 6.89 -10.99
C PRO A 437 29.28 7.54 -9.80
N GLN A 438 30.04 8.60 -10.09
CA GLN A 438 30.83 9.28 -9.07
C GLN A 438 29.96 9.83 -7.93
N GLY A 439 30.33 9.53 -6.68
CA GLY A 439 29.67 10.06 -5.48
C GLY A 439 28.35 9.35 -5.12
N VAL A 440 28.12 8.13 -5.63
CA VAL A 440 27.07 7.24 -5.13
C VAL A 440 27.67 6.37 -4.02
N ASP A 441 27.21 6.59 -2.79
CA ASP A 441 27.73 5.89 -1.61
C ASP A 441 26.75 4.86 -1.04
N SER A 442 25.49 4.85 -1.49
CA SER A 442 24.47 3.89 -1.06
C SER A 442 24.64 2.52 -1.72
N ASP A 443 24.45 1.45 -0.95
CA ASP A 443 24.28 0.08 -1.49
C ASP A 443 22.82 -0.22 -1.89
N MET A 444 21.86 0.62 -1.48
CA MET A 444 20.44 0.51 -1.81
C MET A 444 20.16 1.31 -3.08
N ILE A 445 20.44 0.72 -4.25
CA ILE A 445 20.26 1.36 -5.55
C ILE A 445 19.15 0.65 -6.32
N LEU A 446 18.16 1.41 -6.76
CA LEU A 446 17.11 0.96 -7.66
C LEU A 446 17.24 1.73 -8.98
N VAL A 447 17.01 1.06 -10.11
CA VAL A 447 17.22 1.65 -11.44
C VAL A 447 15.90 1.62 -12.21
N SER A 448 15.46 2.79 -12.65
CA SER A 448 14.37 2.95 -13.61
C SER A 448 14.90 3.52 -14.93
N ARG A 449 14.17 3.26 -16.02
CA ARG A 449 14.45 3.78 -17.36
C ARG A 449 13.36 4.74 -17.77
N PHE A 450 13.73 5.89 -18.33
CA PHE A 450 12.78 6.81 -18.97
C PHE A 450 12.27 6.22 -20.28
N LEU A 451 10.95 6.27 -20.51
CA LEU A 451 10.29 5.76 -21.71
C LEU A 451 10.17 6.82 -22.82
#